data_AF-A0A0S3QR40-F1
#
_entry.id   AF-A0A0S3QR40-F1
#
_cell.length_a   1.000
_cell.length_b   1.000
_cell.length_c   1.000
_cell.angle_alpha   90.00
_cell.angle_beta   90.00
_cell.angle_gamma   90.00
#
_symmetry.space_group_name_H-M   'P 1'
#
loop_
_entity.id
_entity.type
_entity.pdbx_description
1 polymer ?
#
loop_
_entity_poly.entity_id
_entity_poly.type
_entity_poly.pdbx_seq_one_letter_code
_entity_poly.pdbx_strand_id
1 'polypeptide(L)' 'ADLKNPANSLIIGTDKKAGLNLYDMQGRLLQHLPDGKM' A
#
# COMPACT_ATOMS: atom_id res chain seq x y z
N ALA A 1 -1.56 -8.05 6.59
CA ALA A 1 -0.28 -8.75 6.33
C ALA A 1 -0.44 -10.21 6.72
N ASP A 2 0.13 -11.12 5.94
CA ASP A 2 0.14 -12.55 6.25
C ASP A 2 1.36 -12.86 7.15
N LEU A 3 1.10 -13.35 8.36
CA LEU A 3 2.13 -13.61 9.37
C LEU A 3 2.91 -14.91 9.10
N LYS A 4 2.40 -15.79 8.22
CA LYS A 4 3.01 -17.09 7.94
C LYS A 4 3.92 -17.07 6.72
N ASN A 5 3.72 -16.11 5.82
CA ASN A 5 4.55 -15.94 4.64
C ASN A 5 5.00 -14.48 4.50
N PRO A 6 6.24 -14.15 4.91
CA PRO A 6 6.78 -12.80 4.79
C PRO A 6 6.75 -12.24 3.36
N ALA A 7 6.78 -13.09 2.33
CA ALA A 7 6.71 -12.66 0.93
C ALA A 7 5.37 -12.00 0.57
N ASN A 8 4.32 -12.28 1.33
CA ASN A 8 2.99 -11.68 1.20
C ASN A 8 2.84 -10.37 2.00
N SER A 9 3.94 -9.79 2.48
CA SER A 9 3.92 -8.47 3.11
C SER A 9 3.53 -7.40 2.10
N LEU A 10 2.97 -6.30 2.59
CA LEU A 10 2.55 -5.18 1.78
C LEU A 10 3.31 -3.94 2.22
N ILE A 11 3.63 -3.07 1.26
CA ILE A 11 4.20 -1.76 1.52
C ILE A 11 3.05 -0.76 1.52
N ILE A 12 2.93 0.00 2.60
CA ILE A 12 1.98 1.10 2.72
C ILE A 12 2.74 2.41 2.48
N GLY A 13 2.39 3.12 1.41
CA GLY A 13 2.96 4.41 1.06
C GLY A 13 1.92 5.51 1.14
N THR A 14 2.28 6.65 1.73
CA THR A 14 1.42 7.85 1.73
C THR A 14 1.78 8.74 0.55
N ASP A 15 0.76 9.21 -0.16
CA ASP A 15 0.84 10.31 -1.11
C ASP A 15 0.14 11.52 -0.49
N LYS A 16 0.91 12.56 -0.20
CA LYS A 16 0.41 13.78 0.45
C LYS A 16 -0.73 14.45 -0.33
N LYS A 17 -0.84 14.25 -1.63
CA LYS A 17 -1.88 14.84 -2.48
C LYS A 17 -2.97 13.84 -2.85
N ALA A 18 -2.64 12.56 -2.90
CA ALA A 18 -3.52 11.53 -3.44
C ALA A 18 -4.03 10.52 -2.39
N GLY A 19 -3.53 10.48 -1.15
CA GLY A 19 -4.01 9.58 -0.11
C GLY A 19 -3.06 8.41 0.19
N LEU A 20 -3.57 7.18 0.26
CA LEU A 20 -2.79 5.99 0.62
C LEU A 20 -2.64 5.04 -0.56
N ASN A 21 -1.46 4.45 -0.69
CA ASN A 21 -1.13 3.44 -1.68
C ASN A 21 -0.68 2.15 -1.01
N LEU A 22 -1.14 1.02 -1.53
CA LEU A 22 -0.70 -0.32 -1.13
C LEU A 22 0.02 -0.98 -2.30
N TYR A 23 1.22 -1.48 -2.03
CA TYR A 23 2.03 -2.20 -3.00
C TYR A 23 2.36 -3.60 -2.49
N ASP A 24 2.56 -4.52 -3.43
CA ASP A 24 3.24 -5.78 -3.12
C ASP A 24 4.76 -5.60 -3.01
N MET A 25 5.46 -6.67 -2.63
CA MET A 25 6.93 -6.67 -2.51
C MET A 25 7.66 -6.61 -3.85
N GLN A 26 6.96 -6.71 -4.98
CA GLN A 26 7.51 -6.51 -6.32
C GLN A 26 7.31 -5.06 -6.82
N GLY A 27 6.70 -4.20 -5.99
CA GLY A 27 6.44 -2.80 -6.30
C GLY A 27 5.20 -2.56 -7.15
N ARG A 28 4.35 -3.58 -7.36
CA ARG A 28 3.09 -3.41 -8.10
C ARG A 28 2.05 -2.74 -7.20
N LEU A 29 1.39 -1.71 -7.70
CA LEU A 29 0.27 -1.07 -7.01
C LEU A 29 -0.93 -2.02 -6.98
N LEU A 30 -1.38 -2.35 -5.78
CA LEU A 30 -2.54 -3.22 -5.58
C LEU A 30 -3.80 -2.39 -5.34
N GLN A 31 -3.67 -1.31 -4.56
CA GLN A 31 -4.81 -0.49 -4.19
C GLN A 31 -4.39 0.95 -3.94
N HIS A 32 -5.23 1.86 -4.40
CA HIS A 32 -5.18 3.27 -4.10
C HIS A 32 -6.42 3.66 -3.30
N LEU A 33 -6.22 4.31 -2.16
CA LEU A 33 -7.26 4.89 -1.34
C LEU A 33 -7.12 6.42 -1.43
N PRO A 34 -8.04 7.09 -2.15
CA PRO A 34 -7.99 8.53 -2.34
C PRO A 34 -8.49 9.26 -1.10
N ASP A 35 -7.70 9.22 -0.02
CA ASP A 35 -8.00 9.90 1.25
C ASP A 35 -7.28 11.26 1.37
N GLY A 36 -7.07 11.91 0.22
CA GLY A 36 -6.24 13.11 0.06
C GLY A 36 -6.79 14.41 0.68
N LYS A 37 -7.91 14.34 1.41
CA LYS A 37 -8.46 15.42 2.24
C LYS A 37 -9.24 14.84 3.43
N MET A 38 -8.62 14.83 4.61
CA MET A 38 -9.32 14.99 5.88
C MET A 38 -9.38 16.47 6.25
#